data_AF-A0A158DYQ6-F1
#
_entry.id   AF-A0A158DYQ6-F1
#
_cell.length_a   1.000
_cell.length_b   1.000
_cell.length_c   1.000
_cell.angle_alpha   90.00
_cell.angle_beta   90.00
_cell.angle_gamma   90.00
#
_symmetry.space_group_name_H-M   'P 1'
#
loop_
_entity.id
_entity.type
_entity.pdbx_description
1 polymer ?
#
loop_
_entity_poly.entity_id
_entity_poly.type
_entity_poly.pdbx_seq_one_letter_code
_entity_poly.pdbx_strand_id
1 'polypeptide(L)'
;MFSDRYCHVTAANTATSRNRQDLLWPVYAWKVLYPDERRRSTLNLFQETLLGLARAGVRDPVELAALMALDTELVRFIIGVQLLPSGWVDSHNRVTEKGMQLLDGEEEVRASLQVGYAFQDAVSGEWMPRFTTQLSEVAPSGHNNSNRPFFVLDRDSGHKRHPFMLRESVPPALDPDRLIRAHRQYRRDVGVAGGEGRDTHPEVVFDAIECIADTPVKLYLWCELYRDESGLDSWLISDPFRIQRAVPWLRKPFAELAKGNANLARLMQRLLPDVAPDAQSAEEWMERIEESVAVEIDASHPYLGQQQLIRHHLARLLRLTERVEGQKRSHPEEMGALMNEAASLLEAVLQWLLRNWTGSAPAWPKNTNWSRQEAKAELAALQIGGAAIDSDLVNALAGQSRSVIKAALRSMDQPLKGLLAATMIVAHGNDKHPYHEVGADALQLVRLTELTNYRNKVGGHASGQQADRDEALEHARFAVQWMALFKRFY
;
A
#
# COMPACT_ATOMS: atom_id res chain seq x y z
N MET A 1 -19.18 3.70 37.89
CA MET A 1 -18.18 4.63 37.33
C MET A 1 -17.09 3.76 36.73
N PHE A 2 -17.13 3.52 35.41
CA PHE A 2 -16.18 2.60 34.77
C PHE A 2 -14.82 3.31 34.67
N SER A 3 -13.78 2.70 35.25
CA SER A 3 -12.40 3.12 35.03
C SER A 3 -12.08 3.09 33.54
N ASP A 4 -11.33 4.07 33.05
CA ASP A 4 -10.73 4.00 31.72
C ASP A 4 -9.91 2.70 31.58
N ARG A 5 -10.00 2.07 30.41
CA ARG A 5 -9.28 0.83 30.06
C ARG A 5 -8.15 1.17 29.10
N TYR A 6 -6.98 0.53 29.29
CA TYR A 6 -5.79 0.79 28.50
C TYR A 6 -5.23 -0.52 27.98
N CYS A 7 -4.87 -0.59 26.70
CA CYS A 7 -4.25 -1.76 26.09
C CYS A 7 -2.83 -1.45 25.61
N HIS A 8 -1.89 -2.34 25.93
CA HIS A 8 -0.50 -2.20 25.54
C HIS A 8 0.04 -3.55 25.05
N VAL A 9 0.56 -3.57 23.82
CA VAL A 9 1.25 -4.73 23.23
C VAL A 9 2.75 -4.45 23.21
N THR A 10 3.51 -5.33 23.87
CA THR A 10 4.98 -5.23 23.95
C THR A 10 5.62 -5.56 22.61
N ALA A 11 6.59 -4.76 22.17
CA ALA A 11 7.37 -5.06 20.97
C ALA A 11 8.53 -6.02 21.31
N ALA A 12 8.75 -7.04 20.47
CA ALA A 12 9.83 -8.01 20.64
C ALA A 12 11.24 -7.43 20.42
N ASN A 13 11.33 -6.33 19.65
CA ASN A 13 12.57 -5.58 19.41
C ASN A 13 12.26 -4.08 19.42
N THR A 14 12.26 -3.45 20.60
CA THR A 14 12.35 -1.99 20.65
C THR A 14 13.80 -1.61 20.36
N ALA A 15 14.13 -1.40 19.08
CA ALA A 15 15.24 -0.54 18.75
C ALA A 15 14.93 0.82 19.40
N THR A 16 15.67 1.13 20.45
CA THR A 16 15.53 2.30 21.31
C THR A 16 15.74 3.57 20.49
N SER A 17 14.70 4.12 19.86
CA SER A 17 14.78 5.50 19.41
C SER A 17 14.79 6.38 20.66
N ARG A 18 15.89 7.12 20.86
CA ARG A 18 16.07 8.03 22.01
C ARG A 18 15.00 9.14 22.06
N ASN A 19 14.32 9.41 20.93
CA ASN A 19 13.24 10.38 20.80
C ASN A 19 11.91 9.69 20.43
N ARG A 20 11.19 9.23 21.45
CA ARG A 20 9.81 8.75 21.35
C ARG A 20 8.92 9.39 22.40
N GLN A 21 7.64 9.54 22.10
CA GLN A 21 6.60 10.03 22.98
C GLN A 21 5.45 9.02 23.00
N ASP A 22 5.06 8.58 24.19
CA ASP A 22 3.94 7.64 24.34
C ASP A 22 2.61 8.37 24.20
N LEU A 23 1.68 7.75 23.47
CA LEU A 23 0.33 8.24 23.23
C LEU A 23 -0.69 7.18 23.68
N LEU A 24 -1.77 7.64 24.30
CA LEU A 24 -2.97 6.85 24.53
C LEU A 24 -4.05 7.29 23.54
N TRP A 25 -4.32 6.41 22.58
CA TRP A 25 -5.23 6.65 21.47
C TRP A 25 -6.64 6.11 21.78
N PRO A 26 -7.67 6.96 21.91
CA PRO A 26 -9.01 6.53 22.26
C PRO A 26 -9.66 5.78 21.10
N VAL A 27 -10.29 4.65 21.41
CA VAL A 27 -11.01 3.82 20.44
C VAL A 27 -12.28 3.25 21.05
N TYR A 28 -13.19 2.85 20.17
CA TYR A 28 -14.34 2.01 20.49
C TYR A 28 -14.07 0.59 20.02
N ALA A 29 -13.97 -0.34 20.96
CA ALA A 29 -13.81 -1.76 20.68
C ALA A 29 -15.17 -2.42 20.53
N TRP A 30 -15.46 -2.86 19.31
CA TRP A 30 -16.69 -3.55 18.92
C TRP A 30 -16.47 -5.06 18.96
N LYS A 31 -17.36 -5.79 19.65
CA LYS A 31 -17.30 -7.25 19.67
C LYS A 31 -17.83 -7.79 18.35
N VAL A 32 -17.01 -8.54 17.63
CA VAL A 32 -17.31 -9.03 16.29
C VAL A 32 -17.03 -10.52 16.16
N LEU A 33 -17.76 -11.17 15.27
CA LEU A 33 -17.49 -12.49 14.73
C LEU A 33 -16.77 -12.28 13.39
N TYR A 34 -15.61 -12.90 13.19
CA TYR A 34 -14.83 -12.76 11.95
C TYR A 34 -13.99 -14.02 11.69
N PRO A 35 -13.53 -14.25 10.45
CA PRO A 35 -12.73 -15.42 10.10
C PRO A 35 -11.44 -15.58 10.92
N ASP A 36 -11.03 -16.83 11.19
CA ASP A 36 -9.73 -17.10 11.83
C ASP A 36 -8.56 -17.01 10.85
N GLU A 37 -7.89 -15.86 10.83
CA GLU A 37 -6.72 -15.61 9.96
C GLU A 37 -5.52 -16.55 10.17
N ARG A 38 -5.49 -17.32 11.27
CA ARG A 38 -4.48 -18.37 11.50
C ARG A 38 -4.77 -19.65 10.71
N ARG A 39 -6.04 -19.85 10.34
CA ARG A 39 -6.50 -20.95 9.50
C ARG A 39 -6.67 -20.41 8.10
N ARG A 40 -5.67 -20.64 7.26
CA ARG A 40 -5.64 -20.12 5.89
C ARG A 40 -5.98 -21.21 4.91
N SER A 41 -6.65 -20.80 3.84
CA SER A 41 -6.86 -21.68 2.72
C SER A 41 -5.52 -22.06 2.09
N THR A 42 -5.35 -23.35 1.86
CA THR A 42 -4.23 -23.92 1.12
C THR A 42 -4.49 -23.95 -0.38
N LEU A 43 -5.76 -23.81 -0.79
CA LEU A 43 -6.18 -23.75 -2.17
C LEU A 43 -6.39 -22.31 -2.62
N ASN A 44 -5.95 -22.00 -3.85
CA ASN A 44 -6.44 -20.77 -4.48
C ASN A 44 -7.88 -20.96 -5.01
N LEU A 45 -8.57 -19.85 -5.26
CA LEU A 45 -9.96 -19.85 -5.73
C LEU A 45 -10.19 -20.72 -6.97
N PHE A 46 -9.24 -20.73 -7.91
CA PHE A 46 -9.37 -21.53 -9.14
C PHE A 46 -9.24 -23.03 -8.87
N GLN A 47 -8.25 -23.42 -8.06
CA GLN A 47 -8.05 -24.82 -7.67
C GLN A 47 -9.26 -25.35 -6.92
N GLU A 48 -9.75 -24.57 -5.95
CA GLU A 48 -10.91 -24.95 -5.15
C GLU A 48 -12.18 -25.04 -5.99
N THR A 49 -12.44 -24.06 -6.86
CA THR A 49 -13.62 -24.08 -7.74
C THR A 49 -13.57 -25.26 -8.70
N LEU A 50 -12.39 -25.56 -9.29
CA LEU A 50 -12.22 -26.71 -10.16
C LEU A 50 -12.44 -28.03 -9.41
N LEU A 51 -11.89 -28.16 -8.20
CA LEU A 51 -12.09 -29.34 -7.36
C LEU A 51 -13.56 -29.48 -6.94
N GLY A 52 -14.24 -28.39 -6.57
CA GLY A 52 -15.65 -28.37 -6.20
C GLY A 52 -16.57 -28.75 -7.37
N LEU A 53 -16.31 -28.25 -8.58
CA LEU A 53 -17.03 -28.63 -9.79
C LEU A 53 -16.77 -30.10 -10.17
N ALA A 54 -15.52 -30.56 -10.04
CA ALA A 54 -15.16 -31.97 -10.23
C ALA A 54 -15.84 -32.90 -9.21
N ARG A 55 -15.98 -32.45 -7.95
CA ARG A 55 -16.76 -33.12 -6.89
C ARG A 55 -18.24 -33.20 -7.26
N ALA A 56 -18.79 -32.13 -7.86
CA ALA A 56 -20.15 -32.09 -8.39
C ALA A 56 -20.36 -32.91 -9.68
N GLY A 57 -19.29 -33.49 -10.24
CA GLY A 57 -19.35 -34.39 -11.40
C GLY A 57 -18.98 -33.75 -12.73
N VAL A 58 -18.65 -32.45 -12.76
CA VAL A 58 -18.21 -31.74 -13.98
C VAL A 58 -16.71 -31.98 -14.18
N ARG A 59 -16.35 -32.73 -15.23
CA ARG A 59 -14.97 -33.25 -15.39
C ARG A 59 -14.32 -32.91 -16.73
N ASP A 60 -15.12 -32.50 -17.70
CA ASP A 60 -14.61 -32.07 -18.99
C ASP A 60 -13.97 -30.68 -18.85
N PRO A 61 -12.67 -30.52 -19.18
CA PRO A 61 -12.00 -29.23 -19.11
C PRO A 61 -12.69 -28.12 -19.92
N VAL A 62 -13.41 -28.45 -21.01
CA VAL A 62 -14.15 -27.46 -21.80
C VAL A 62 -15.38 -26.96 -21.04
N GLU A 63 -16.13 -27.87 -20.42
CA GLU A 63 -17.29 -27.55 -19.59
C GLU A 63 -16.90 -26.77 -18.33
N LEU A 64 -15.82 -27.18 -17.67
CA LEU A 64 -15.25 -26.47 -16.52
C LEU A 64 -14.85 -25.04 -16.88
N ALA A 65 -14.18 -24.86 -18.02
CA ALA A 65 -13.78 -23.54 -18.52
C ALA A 65 -15.00 -22.64 -18.81
N ALA A 66 -16.06 -23.21 -19.41
CA ALA A 66 -17.29 -22.49 -19.68
C ALA A 66 -17.99 -22.03 -18.40
N LEU A 67 -18.13 -22.90 -17.38
CA LEU A 67 -18.75 -22.57 -16.10
C LEU A 67 -17.99 -21.51 -15.32
N MET A 68 -16.65 -21.53 -15.39
CA MET A 68 -15.79 -20.57 -14.71
C MET A 68 -15.55 -19.29 -15.52
N ALA A 69 -16.05 -19.20 -16.75
CA ALA A 69 -15.74 -18.16 -17.72
C ALA A 69 -14.22 -17.93 -17.92
N LEU A 70 -13.47 -19.04 -17.97
CA LEU A 70 -12.01 -19.07 -18.16
C LEU A 70 -11.62 -19.69 -19.51
N ASP A 71 -10.37 -19.50 -19.89
CA ASP A 71 -9.79 -20.16 -21.05
C ASP A 71 -9.56 -21.66 -20.77
N THR A 72 -9.85 -22.52 -21.76
CA THR A 72 -9.72 -23.97 -21.62
C THR A 72 -8.28 -24.41 -21.37
N GLU A 73 -7.29 -23.75 -21.96
CA GLU A 73 -5.88 -24.07 -21.74
C GLU A 73 -5.43 -23.71 -20.33
N LEU A 74 -5.98 -22.65 -19.73
CA LEU A 74 -5.73 -22.33 -18.32
C LEU A 74 -6.28 -23.42 -17.39
N VAL A 75 -7.51 -23.89 -17.64
CA VAL A 75 -8.10 -24.99 -16.87
C VAL A 75 -7.27 -26.27 -17.01
N ARG A 76 -6.88 -26.62 -18.23
CA ARG A 76 -6.00 -27.78 -18.51
C ARG A 76 -4.65 -27.64 -17.81
N PHE A 77 -4.07 -26.45 -17.81
CA PHE A 77 -2.81 -26.16 -17.12
C PHE A 77 -2.95 -26.38 -15.61
N ILE A 78 -3.98 -25.81 -14.97
CA ILE A 78 -4.19 -25.97 -13.52
C ILE A 78 -4.40 -27.45 -13.17
N ILE A 79 -5.23 -28.16 -13.93
CA ILE A 79 -5.47 -29.60 -13.71
C ILE A 79 -4.16 -30.39 -13.88
N GLY A 80 -3.48 -30.25 -15.02
CA GLY A 80 -2.34 -31.09 -15.39
C GLY A 80 -1.05 -30.78 -14.65
N VAL A 81 -0.85 -29.52 -14.24
CA VAL A 81 0.40 -29.07 -13.59
C VAL A 81 0.27 -28.95 -12.07
N GLN A 82 -0.95 -28.78 -11.55
CA GLN A 82 -1.17 -28.53 -10.12
C GLN A 82 -2.03 -29.62 -9.48
N LEU A 83 -3.25 -29.87 -9.96
CA LEU A 83 -4.18 -30.77 -9.27
C LEU A 83 -3.77 -32.25 -9.38
N LEU A 84 -3.40 -32.70 -10.58
CA LEU A 84 -3.02 -34.08 -10.86
C LEU A 84 -1.67 -34.44 -10.20
N PRO A 85 -0.59 -33.63 -10.31
CA PRO A 85 0.67 -33.95 -9.64
C PRO A 85 0.58 -33.93 -8.10
N SER A 86 -0.28 -33.08 -7.54
CA SER A 86 -0.56 -33.05 -6.10
C SER A 86 -1.41 -34.24 -5.63
N GLY A 87 -1.95 -35.04 -6.56
CA GLY A 87 -2.80 -36.19 -6.29
C GLY A 87 -4.19 -35.82 -5.77
N TRP A 88 -4.67 -34.61 -6.06
CA TRP A 88 -6.01 -34.14 -5.65
C TRP A 88 -7.10 -34.57 -6.64
N VAL A 89 -6.72 -34.81 -7.90
CA VAL A 89 -7.56 -35.47 -8.91
C VAL A 89 -6.83 -36.67 -9.50
N ASP A 90 -7.58 -37.63 -10.05
CA ASP A 90 -7.04 -38.78 -10.79
C ASP A 90 -6.88 -38.50 -12.29
N SER A 91 -6.41 -39.49 -13.05
CA SER A 91 -6.22 -39.38 -14.51
C SER A 91 -7.52 -39.18 -15.31
N HIS A 92 -8.68 -39.33 -14.67
CA HIS A 92 -10.01 -39.08 -15.24
C HIS A 92 -10.63 -37.80 -14.68
N ASN A 93 -9.82 -36.91 -14.08
CA ASN A 93 -10.22 -35.68 -13.41
C ASN A 93 -11.25 -35.90 -12.29
N ARG A 94 -11.29 -37.08 -11.68
CA ARG A 94 -12.12 -37.32 -10.49
C ARG A 94 -11.37 -36.88 -9.26
N VAL A 95 -12.06 -36.19 -8.35
CA VAL A 95 -11.48 -35.83 -7.05
C VAL A 95 -11.12 -37.11 -6.30
N THR A 96 -9.87 -37.20 -5.84
CA THR A 96 -9.38 -38.33 -5.04
C THR A 96 -9.81 -38.17 -3.58
N GLU A 97 -9.63 -39.20 -2.76
CA GLU A 97 -9.84 -39.09 -1.30
C GLU A 97 -9.02 -37.94 -0.68
N LYS A 98 -7.78 -37.76 -1.14
CA LYS A 98 -6.91 -36.66 -0.72
C LYS A 98 -7.46 -35.30 -1.14
N GLY A 99 -8.02 -35.18 -2.34
CA GLY A 99 -8.67 -33.96 -2.81
C GLY A 99 -9.99 -33.67 -2.08
N MET A 100 -10.72 -34.71 -1.68
CA MET A 100 -11.97 -34.58 -0.91
C MET A 100 -11.68 -34.05 0.50
N GLN A 101 -10.74 -34.68 1.21
CA GLN A 101 -10.32 -34.23 2.55
C GLN A 101 -9.79 -32.80 2.53
N LEU A 102 -9.13 -32.40 1.44
CA LEU A 102 -8.67 -31.03 1.25
C LEU A 102 -9.85 -30.06 1.12
N LEU A 103 -10.82 -30.35 0.23
CA LEU A 103 -12.02 -29.53 0.07
C LEU A 103 -12.83 -29.40 1.37
N ASP A 104 -13.04 -30.51 2.07
CA ASP A 104 -13.79 -30.51 3.33
C ASP A 104 -13.05 -29.68 4.40
N GLY A 105 -11.72 -29.80 4.47
CA GLY A 105 -10.90 -28.94 5.33
C GLY A 105 -10.98 -27.45 4.97
N GLU A 106 -11.03 -27.11 3.68
CA GLU A 106 -11.21 -25.73 3.22
C GLU A 106 -12.59 -25.15 3.57
N GLU A 107 -13.64 -25.97 3.48
CA GLU A 107 -14.98 -25.59 3.94
C GLU A 107 -15.01 -25.33 5.45
N GLU A 108 -14.34 -26.17 6.24
CA GLU A 108 -14.19 -25.96 7.69
C GLU A 108 -13.39 -24.69 8.01
N VAL A 109 -12.32 -24.41 7.26
CA VAL A 109 -11.52 -23.19 7.41
C VAL A 109 -12.37 -21.95 7.13
N ARG A 110 -13.18 -21.97 6.06
CA ARG A 110 -14.10 -20.85 5.72
C ARG A 110 -15.22 -20.67 6.74
N ALA A 111 -15.72 -21.76 7.30
CA ALA A 111 -16.72 -21.72 8.37
C ALA A 111 -16.11 -21.37 9.74
N SER A 112 -14.78 -21.35 9.86
CA SER A 112 -14.10 -21.06 11.12
C SER A 112 -14.18 -19.57 11.46
N LEU A 113 -15.22 -19.24 12.20
CA LEU A 113 -15.40 -17.91 12.77
C LEU A 113 -14.91 -17.88 14.21
N GLN A 114 -14.25 -16.78 14.58
CA GLN A 114 -13.82 -16.50 15.94
C GLN A 114 -14.43 -15.20 16.45
N VAL A 115 -14.65 -15.15 17.76
CA VAL A 115 -15.11 -13.95 18.45
C VAL A 115 -13.91 -13.11 18.86
N GLY A 116 -13.94 -11.82 18.55
CA GLY A 116 -12.94 -10.88 19.02
C GLY A 116 -13.42 -9.44 18.94
N TYR A 117 -12.47 -8.53 18.75
CA TYR A 117 -12.67 -7.10 18.79
C TYR A 117 -12.15 -6.44 17.51
N ALA A 118 -12.97 -5.57 16.94
CA ALA A 118 -12.59 -4.61 15.93
C ALA A 118 -12.60 -3.20 16.53
N PHE A 119 -11.79 -2.28 16.00
CA PHE A 119 -11.58 -0.98 16.62
C PHE A 119 -12.01 0.15 15.70
N GLN A 120 -12.86 1.03 16.21
CA GLN A 120 -13.16 2.31 15.59
C GLN A 120 -12.36 3.42 16.28
N ASP A 121 -11.65 4.22 15.49
CA ASP A 121 -10.91 5.38 15.95
C ASP A 121 -11.89 6.44 16.48
N ALA A 122 -11.77 6.81 17.77
CA ALA A 122 -12.62 7.84 18.37
C ALA A 122 -12.18 9.27 18.01
N VAL A 123 -11.06 9.45 17.32
CA VAL A 123 -10.59 10.76 16.81
C VAL A 123 -11.18 11.05 15.43
N SER A 124 -11.02 10.14 14.46
CA SER A 124 -11.51 10.34 13.08
C SER A 124 -12.86 9.70 12.78
N GLY A 125 -13.30 8.71 13.56
CA GLY A 125 -14.47 7.88 13.28
C GLY A 125 -14.19 6.71 12.32
N GLU A 126 -13.00 6.62 11.73
CA GLU A 126 -12.63 5.54 10.81
C GLU A 126 -12.39 4.20 11.51
N TRP A 127 -12.54 3.10 10.77
CA TRP A 127 -12.22 1.76 11.28
C TRP A 127 -10.74 1.46 11.15
N MET A 128 -10.12 1.08 12.26
CA MET A 128 -8.73 0.65 12.29
C MET A 128 -8.63 -0.77 11.69
N PRO A 129 -7.64 -1.05 10.83
CA PRO A 129 -7.46 -2.37 10.23
C PRO A 129 -6.80 -3.34 11.21
N ARG A 130 -7.35 -3.52 12.41
CA ARG A 130 -6.79 -4.36 13.48
C ARG A 130 -7.91 -5.14 14.16
N PHE A 131 -7.66 -6.43 14.35
CA PHE A 131 -8.57 -7.36 14.99
C PHE A 131 -7.81 -8.18 16.03
N THR A 132 -8.43 -8.45 17.17
CA THR A 132 -7.83 -9.29 18.21
C THR A 132 -8.89 -10.08 18.95
N THR A 133 -8.57 -11.31 19.35
CA THR A 133 -9.43 -12.09 20.24
C THR A 133 -9.27 -11.70 21.71
N GLN A 134 -8.19 -11.01 22.07
CA GLN A 134 -7.86 -10.65 23.44
C GLN A 134 -7.38 -9.19 23.54
N LEU A 135 -7.85 -8.50 24.58
CA LEU A 135 -7.40 -7.16 24.92
C LEU A 135 -6.24 -7.27 25.92
N SER A 136 -5.03 -6.88 25.50
CA SER A 136 -3.84 -6.85 26.37
C SER A 136 -3.90 -5.66 27.32
N GLU A 137 -4.78 -5.75 28.32
CA GLU A 137 -5.05 -4.66 29.25
C GLU A 137 -3.91 -4.42 30.24
N VAL A 138 -3.63 -3.14 30.49
CA VAL A 138 -2.68 -2.67 31.49
C VAL A 138 -3.36 -1.70 32.43
N ALA A 139 -3.20 -1.92 33.73
CA ALA A 139 -3.68 -1.00 34.75
C ALA A 139 -2.68 0.14 34.98
N PRO A 140 -3.15 1.39 35.18
CA PRO A 140 -2.28 2.47 35.61
C PRO A 140 -1.70 2.16 36.99
N SER A 141 -0.41 2.47 37.17
CA SER A 141 0.26 2.34 38.48
C SER A 141 -0.13 3.44 39.45
N GLY A 142 -0.76 4.51 38.95
CA GLY A 142 -1.32 5.61 39.72
C GLY A 142 -1.69 6.77 38.82
N HIS A 143 -2.05 7.89 39.44
CA HIS A 143 -2.35 9.15 38.76
C HIS A 143 -1.43 10.26 39.26
N ASN A 144 -1.10 11.21 38.39
CA ASN A 144 -0.38 12.42 38.79
C ASN A 144 -1.34 13.48 39.38
N ASN A 145 -0.79 14.62 39.80
CA ASN A 145 -1.57 15.72 40.40
C ASN A 145 -2.64 16.31 39.48
N SER A 146 -2.58 16.07 38.18
CA SER A 146 -3.57 16.48 37.18
C SER A 146 -4.54 15.34 36.82
N ASN A 147 -4.64 14.32 37.66
CA ASN A 147 -5.43 13.11 37.46
C ASN A 147 -5.14 12.37 36.15
N ARG A 148 -3.90 12.45 35.64
CA ARG A 148 -3.47 11.69 34.46
C ARG A 148 -2.78 10.39 34.88
N PRO A 149 -3.08 9.26 34.22
CA PRO A 149 -2.48 7.98 34.57
C PRO A 149 -0.98 7.97 34.28
N PHE A 150 -0.24 7.21 35.07
CA PHE A 150 1.13 6.81 34.74
C PHE A 150 1.28 5.29 34.86
N PHE A 151 2.22 4.73 34.11
CA PHE A 151 2.39 3.29 33.98
C PHE A 151 3.84 2.89 34.27
N VAL A 152 4.02 1.76 34.92
CA VAL A 152 5.31 1.07 35.03
C VAL A 152 5.18 -0.24 34.25
N LEU A 153 5.62 -0.22 32.99
CA LEU A 153 5.47 -1.35 32.06
C LEU A 153 6.50 -2.45 32.31
N ASP A 154 7.72 -2.06 32.69
CA ASP A 154 8.79 -2.98 33.08
C ASP A 154 9.09 -2.76 34.57
N ARG A 155 8.85 -3.81 35.37
CA ARG A 155 9.02 -3.80 36.82
C ARG A 155 10.48 -3.69 37.23
N ASP A 156 11.40 -4.16 36.40
CA ASP A 156 12.83 -4.16 36.72
C ASP A 156 13.45 -2.77 36.52
N SER A 157 12.99 -2.03 35.50
CA SER A 157 13.43 -0.64 35.29
C SER A 157 12.86 0.37 36.28
N GLY A 158 11.66 0.10 36.84
CA GLY A 158 10.91 1.04 37.67
C GLY A 158 10.52 2.36 36.96
N HIS A 159 10.74 2.46 35.65
CA HIS A 159 10.58 3.71 34.91
C HIS A 159 9.10 4.05 34.71
N LYS A 160 8.69 5.24 35.17
CA LYS A 160 7.32 5.75 35.04
C LYS A 160 7.11 6.37 33.66
N ARG A 161 6.19 5.79 32.90
CA ARG A 161 5.71 6.31 31.62
C ARG A 161 4.51 7.22 31.84
N HIS A 162 4.55 8.40 31.23
CA HIS A 162 3.49 9.41 31.29
C HIS A 162 2.95 9.68 29.88
N PRO A 163 2.16 8.76 29.31
CA PRO A 163 1.69 8.90 27.96
C PRO A 163 0.73 10.08 27.82
N PHE A 164 0.76 10.73 26.66
CA PHE A 164 -0.18 11.79 26.34
C PHE A 164 -1.51 11.17 25.92
N MET A 165 -2.58 11.53 26.63
CA MET A 165 -3.93 11.05 26.35
C MET A 165 -4.60 11.93 25.30
N LEU A 166 -4.93 11.35 24.14
CA LEU A 166 -5.75 12.02 23.14
C LEU A 166 -7.21 12.02 23.58
N ARG A 167 -7.95 13.02 23.10
CA ARG A 167 -9.38 13.16 23.39
C ARG A 167 -10.20 12.58 22.26
N GLU A 168 -11.28 11.88 22.59
CA GLU A 168 -12.30 11.53 21.61
C GLU A 168 -12.89 12.80 20.98
N SER A 169 -13.20 12.71 19.69
CA SER A 169 -13.81 13.78 18.90
C SER A 169 -15.09 13.31 18.19
N VAL A 170 -15.23 12.00 17.97
CA VAL A 170 -16.35 11.40 17.22
C VAL A 170 -17.01 10.31 18.09
N PRO A 171 -18.35 10.24 18.16
CA PRO A 171 -19.06 9.17 18.88
C PRO A 171 -18.95 7.82 18.14
N PRO A 172 -19.24 6.69 18.81
CA PRO A 172 -19.22 5.39 18.14
C PRO A 172 -20.32 5.29 17.09
N ALA A 173 -19.99 4.77 15.92
CA ALA A 173 -20.94 4.56 14.82
C ALA A 173 -20.61 3.27 14.08
N LEU A 174 -21.54 2.32 14.08
CA LEU A 174 -21.39 1.06 13.36
C LEU A 174 -21.59 1.29 11.86
N ASP A 175 -20.56 0.98 11.06
CA ASP A 175 -20.58 1.03 9.60
C ASP A 175 -20.02 -0.31 9.08
N PRO A 176 -20.88 -1.27 8.72
CA PRO A 176 -20.46 -2.61 8.28
C PRO A 176 -19.53 -2.57 7.06
N ASP A 177 -19.76 -1.67 6.11
CA ASP A 177 -18.96 -1.58 4.89
C ASP A 177 -17.53 -1.11 5.20
N ARG A 178 -17.37 -0.14 6.09
CA ARG A 178 -16.05 0.29 6.57
C ARG A 178 -15.36 -0.77 7.39
N LEU A 179 -16.10 -1.49 8.24
CA LEU A 179 -15.57 -2.61 9.02
C LEU A 179 -15.01 -3.71 8.11
N ILE A 180 -15.74 -4.09 7.06
CA ILE A 180 -15.30 -5.06 6.05
C ILE A 180 -14.03 -4.58 5.34
N ARG A 181 -13.96 -3.31 4.94
CA ARG A 181 -12.74 -2.75 4.32
C ARG A 181 -11.54 -2.80 5.27
N ALA A 182 -11.74 -2.48 6.56
CA ALA A 182 -10.71 -2.54 7.58
C ALA A 182 -10.21 -3.98 7.79
N HIS A 183 -11.12 -4.97 7.76
CA HIS A 183 -10.75 -6.39 7.82
C HIS A 183 -9.88 -6.81 6.64
N ARG A 184 -10.26 -6.46 5.41
CA ARG A 184 -9.44 -6.76 4.21
C ARG A 184 -8.04 -6.17 4.29
N GLN A 185 -7.89 -4.98 4.85
CA GLN A 185 -6.57 -4.40 5.09
C GLN A 185 -5.81 -5.15 6.21
N TYR A 186 -6.47 -5.50 7.31
CA TYR A 186 -5.89 -6.30 8.38
C TYR A 186 -5.31 -7.62 7.86
N ARG A 187 -6.06 -8.36 7.04
CA ARG A 187 -5.61 -9.63 6.43
C ARG A 187 -4.32 -9.43 5.63
N ARG A 188 -4.29 -8.40 4.78
CA ARG A 188 -3.10 -8.07 3.98
C ARG A 188 -1.90 -7.77 4.87
N ASP A 189 -2.10 -6.99 5.93
CA ASP A 189 -1.03 -6.62 6.85
C ASP A 189 -0.46 -7.85 7.59
N VAL A 190 -1.33 -8.78 8.03
CA VAL A 190 -0.92 -10.03 8.68
C VAL A 190 -0.20 -10.96 7.70
N GLY A 191 -0.66 -11.05 6.45
CA GLY A 191 0.03 -11.80 5.39
C GLY A 191 1.46 -11.31 5.18
N VAL A 192 1.64 -10.00 5.01
CA VAL A 192 2.96 -9.38 4.83
C VAL A 192 3.86 -9.61 6.05
N ALA A 193 3.34 -9.43 7.27
CA ALA A 193 4.12 -9.62 8.50
C ALA A 193 4.54 -11.09 8.72
N GLY A 194 3.78 -12.05 8.17
CA GLY A 194 4.08 -13.49 8.21
C GLY A 194 5.23 -13.93 7.29
N GLY A 195 5.85 -13.02 6.52
CA GLY A 195 6.96 -13.34 5.61
C GLY A 195 6.50 -13.82 4.23
N GLU A 196 5.23 -13.62 3.88
CA GLU A 196 4.72 -13.93 2.56
C GLU A 196 5.08 -12.82 1.57
N GLY A 197 5.75 -13.19 0.47
CA GLY A 197 5.92 -12.30 -0.68
C GLY A 197 4.57 -11.87 -1.24
N ARG A 198 4.58 -10.79 -2.05
CA ARG A 198 3.42 -10.16 -2.71
C ARG A 198 2.55 -11.08 -3.61
N ASP A 199 2.78 -12.39 -3.63
CA ASP A 199 2.10 -13.38 -4.48
C ASP A 199 0.94 -14.10 -3.76
N THR A 200 0.31 -13.47 -2.77
CA THR A 200 -1.00 -13.92 -2.31
C THR A 200 -2.05 -13.49 -3.34
N HIS A 201 -2.52 -14.46 -4.13
CA HIS A 201 -3.64 -14.26 -5.04
C HIS A 201 -4.82 -13.64 -4.28
N PRO A 202 -5.59 -12.71 -4.90
CA PRO A 202 -6.77 -12.14 -4.27
C PRO A 202 -7.78 -13.27 -4.03
N GLU A 203 -7.81 -13.75 -2.80
CA GLU A 203 -8.80 -14.70 -2.32
C GLU A 203 -10.14 -13.94 -2.30
N VAL A 204 -11.11 -14.39 -3.10
CA VAL A 204 -12.48 -13.87 -3.03
C VAL A 204 -13.10 -14.45 -1.78
N VAL A 205 -13.03 -13.69 -0.70
CA VAL A 205 -13.60 -14.08 0.59
C VAL A 205 -14.95 -13.44 0.78
N PHE A 206 -15.93 -14.27 1.13
CA PHE A 206 -17.19 -13.84 1.68
C PHE A 206 -16.92 -13.35 3.10
N ASP A 207 -16.77 -12.03 3.27
CA ASP A 207 -16.55 -11.42 4.58
C ASP A 207 -17.82 -11.58 5.44
N ALA A 208 -17.94 -12.70 6.15
CA ALA A 208 -18.93 -12.92 7.20
C ALA A 208 -18.46 -12.24 8.48
N ILE A 209 -18.44 -10.90 8.47
CA ILE A 209 -18.15 -10.11 9.68
C ILE A 209 -19.46 -9.66 10.27
N GLU A 210 -19.74 -10.09 11.49
CA GLU A 210 -20.96 -9.73 12.20
C GLU A 210 -20.63 -9.06 13.53
N CYS A 211 -21.30 -7.96 13.83
CA CYS A 211 -21.20 -7.35 15.15
C CYS A 211 -22.13 -8.11 16.12
N ILE A 212 -21.57 -8.59 17.23
CA ILE A 212 -22.31 -9.41 18.21
C ILE A 212 -22.77 -8.57 19.42
N ALA A 213 -22.34 -7.32 19.53
CA ALA A 213 -22.69 -6.45 20.64
C ALA A 213 -23.17 -5.09 20.14
N ASP A 214 -24.29 -4.62 20.69
CA ASP A 214 -24.92 -3.35 20.29
C ASP A 214 -24.18 -2.11 20.81
N THR A 215 -23.32 -2.27 21.82
CA THR A 215 -22.56 -1.18 22.44
C THR A 215 -21.07 -1.50 22.48
N PRO A 216 -20.20 -0.64 21.94
CA PRO A 216 -18.77 -0.84 22.03
C PRO A 216 -18.23 -0.46 23.41
N VAL A 217 -17.04 -0.97 23.71
CA VAL A 217 -16.28 -0.60 24.90
C VAL A 217 -15.30 0.52 24.54
N LYS A 218 -15.35 1.63 25.28
CA LYS A 218 -14.31 2.67 25.18
C LYS A 218 -13.03 2.17 25.86
N LEU A 219 -11.90 2.29 25.16
CA LEU A 219 -10.57 2.03 25.71
C LEU A 219 -9.52 2.89 25.00
N TYR A 220 -8.28 2.86 25.51
CA TYR A 220 -7.14 3.53 24.90
C TYR A 220 -6.10 2.51 24.44
N LEU A 221 -5.67 2.61 23.18
CA LEU A 221 -4.56 1.84 22.65
C LEU A 221 -3.24 2.60 22.84
N TRP A 222 -2.18 1.90 23.21
CA TRP A 222 -0.85 2.48 23.37
C TRP A 222 -0.12 2.59 22.03
N CYS A 223 0.09 3.82 21.59
CA CYS A 223 0.90 4.16 20.43
C CYS A 223 2.17 4.90 20.85
N GLU A 224 3.19 4.86 20.00
CA GLU A 224 4.41 5.64 20.18
C GLU A 224 4.54 6.57 18.98
N LEU A 225 4.70 7.87 19.25
CA LEU A 225 5.08 8.86 18.26
C LEU A 225 6.60 9.02 18.30
N TYR A 226 7.26 8.91 17.16
CA TYR A 226 8.71 8.99 17.09
C TYR A 226 9.17 9.65 15.79
N ARG A 227 10.39 10.18 15.79
CA ARG A 227 11.00 10.76 14.59
C ARG A 227 11.22 9.67 13.55
N ASP A 228 10.88 9.94 12.31
CA ASP A 228 11.22 9.04 11.22
C ASP A 228 12.72 9.20 10.90
N GLU A 229 13.50 8.16 11.20
CA GLU A 229 14.93 8.13 10.86
C GLU A 229 15.15 7.88 9.35
N SER A 230 14.12 7.39 8.64
CA SER A 230 14.16 7.18 7.19
C SER A 230 13.95 8.48 6.38
N GLY A 231 13.51 9.56 7.02
CA GLY A 231 13.34 10.88 6.39
C GLY A 231 12.25 10.97 5.31
N LEU A 232 11.46 9.91 5.11
CA LEU A 232 10.32 9.91 4.21
C LEU A 232 9.23 10.87 4.71
N ASP A 233 9.03 10.81 6.02
CA ASP A 233 8.15 11.64 6.80
C ASP A 233 8.93 12.31 7.93
N SER A 234 8.39 13.32 8.62
CA SER A 234 9.09 13.93 9.77
C SER A 234 8.97 13.07 11.03
N TRP A 235 7.84 12.39 11.18
CA TRP A 235 7.49 11.57 12.35
C TRP A 235 6.62 10.40 11.91
N LEU A 236 6.54 9.36 12.74
CA LEU A 236 5.77 8.14 12.55
C LEU A 236 4.99 7.80 13.83
N ILE A 237 3.89 7.05 13.67
CA ILE A 237 3.11 6.50 14.79
C ILE A 237 3.19 4.98 14.72
N SER A 238 3.56 4.35 15.82
CA SER A 238 3.66 2.89 15.89
C SER A 238 2.30 2.20 15.81
N ASP A 239 2.29 1.02 15.21
CA ASP A 239 1.11 0.15 15.20
C ASP A 239 0.77 -0.28 16.64
N PRO A 240 -0.42 0.02 17.18
CA PRO A 240 -0.78 -0.36 18.53
C PRO A 240 -0.72 -1.88 18.80
N PHE A 241 -0.82 -2.72 17.76
CA PHE A 241 -0.74 -4.18 17.85
C PHE A 241 0.60 -4.76 17.37
N ARG A 242 1.55 -3.90 16.97
CA ARG A 242 2.91 -4.28 16.54
C ARG A 242 2.95 -5.26 15.36
N ILE A 243 1.92 -5.28 14.49
CA ILE A 243 1.94 -6.04 13.24
C ILE A 243 2.86 -5.36 12.24
N GLN A 244 2.83 -4.03 12.20
CA GLN A 244 3.78 -3.19 11.48
C GLN A 244 4.61 -2.34 12.44
N ARG A 245 5.74 -1.83 11.97
CA ARG A 245 6.55 -0.88 12.76
C ARG A 245 5.82 0.46 12.94
N ALA A 246 5.22 0.98 11.87
CA ALA A 246 4.46 2.23 11.84
C ALA A 246 3.19 2.06 11.03
N VAL A 247 2.16 2.87 11.31
CA VAL A 247 0.89 2.84 10.57
C VAL A 247 0.53 4.20 9.98
N PRO A 248 0.34 4.30 8.64
CA PRO A 248 0.04 5.58 8.00
C PRO A 248 -1.38 6.09 8.32
N TRP A 249 -2.32 5.19 8.59
CA TRP A 249 -3.73 5.52 8.83
C TRP A 249 -3.98 6.30 10.13
N LEU A 250 -3.03 6.35 11.07
CA LEU A 250 -3.09 7.23 12.25
C LEU A 250 -2.51 8.62 12.05
N ARG A 251 -1.72 8.83 10.99
CA ARG A 251 -0.98 10.09 10.81
C ARG A 251 -1.92 11.26 10.54
N LYS A 252 -2.81 11.12 9.57
CA LYS A 252 -3.72 12.21 9.19
C LYS A 252 -4.63 12.61 10.35
N PRO A 253 -5.33 11.69 11.06
CA PRO A 253 -6.11 12.04 12.25
C PRO A 253 -5.27 12.75 13.33
N PHE A 254 -4.04 12.29 13.56
CA PHE A 254 -3.16 12.90 14.55
C PHE A 254 -2.74 14.33 14.16
N ALA A 255 -2.37 14.55 12.90
CA ALA A 255 -1.94 15.84 12.37
C ALA A 255 -3.07 16.87 12.47
N GLU A 256 -4.28 16.51 12.06
CA GLU A 256 -5.47 17.39 12.18
C GLU A 256 -5.76 17.75 13.63
N LEU A 257 -5.64 16.79 14.55
CA LEU A 257 -5.86 17.04 15.97
C LEU A 257 -4.72 17.88 16.59
N ALA A 258 -3.51 17.83 16.04
CA ALA A 258 -2.38 18.64 16.50
C ALA A 258 -2.49 20.13 16.08
N LYS A 259 -3.06 20.44 14.90
CA LYS A 259 -3.29 21.82 14.43
C LYS A 259 -4.05 22.66 15.46
N GLY A 260 -5.10 22.08 16.07
CA GLY A 260 -5.90 22.73 17.11
C GLY A 260 -5.40 22.55 18.55
N ASN A 261 -4.26 21.91 18.79
CA ASN A 261 -3.81 21.53 20.14
C ASN A 261 -2.34 21.86 20.41
N ALA A 262 -2.10 23.01 21.05
CA ALA A 262 -0.76 23.49 21.40
C ALA A 262 0.09 22.50 22.22
N ASN A 263 -0.52 21.65 23.06
CA ASN A 263 0.24 20.68 23.83
C ASN A 263 0.76 19.52 22.96
N LEU A 264 0.01 19.15 21.92
CA LEU A 264 0.42 18.14 20.96
C LEU A 264 1.45 18.69 19.98
N ALA A 265 1.26 19.90 19.49
CA ALA A 265 2.30 20.58 18.70
C ALA A 265 3.62 20.66 19.48
N ARG A 266 3.61 21.04 20.77
CA ARG A 266 4.81 21.01 21.63
C ARG A 266 5.39 19.62 21.85
N LEU A 267 4.56 18.58 21.84
CA LEU A 267 5.02 17.19 21.94
C LEU A 267 5.74 16.77 20.65
N MET A 268 5.21 17.16 19.48
CA MET A 268 5.84 16.93 18.18
C MET A 268 7.13 17.76 18.00
N GLN A 269 7.13 19.02 18.44
CA GLN A 269 8.32 19.89 18.44
C GLN A 269 9.51 19.27 19.19
N ARG A 270 9.25 18.64 20.35
CA ARG A 270 10.28 17.95 21.12
C ARG A 270 10.90 16.76 20.38
N LEU A 271 10.18 16.16 19.43
CA LEU A 271 10.70 15.08 18.58
C LEU A 271 11.53 15.63 17.40
N LEU A 272 11.27 16.88 17.00
CA LEU A 272 11.86 17.56 15.84
C LEU A 272 12.61 18.85 16.26
N PRO A 273 13.68 18.74 17.06
CA PRO A 273 14.39 19.90 17.60
C PRO A 273 15.07 20.77 16.52
N ASP A 274 15.31 20.21 15.33
CA ASP A 274 15.98 20.90 14.22
C ASP A 274 15.05 21.94 13.52
N VAL A 275 13.76 21.94 13.84
CA VAL A 275 12.79 22.94 13.37
C VAL A 275 12.65 24.00 14.46
N ALA A 276 13.33 25.14 14.29
CA ALA A 276 13.39 26.20 15.30
C ALA A 276 11.98 26.62 15.76
N PRO A 277 11.69 26.61 17.08
CA PRO A 277 10.46 27.13 17.64
C PRO A 277 10.53 28.65 17.67
N ASP A 278 10.42 29.30 16.52
CA ASP A 278 10.04 30.71 16.52
C ASP A 278 8.63 30.81 17.10
N ALA A 279 8.28 31.95 17.70
CA ALA A 279 7.03 32.20 18.42
C ALA A 279 5.76 32.10 17.53
N GLN A 280 5.46 30.91 17.05
CA GLN A 280 4.40 30.57 16.11
C GLN A 280 3.31 29.74 16.80
N SER A 281 2.10 29.86 16.26
CA SER A 281 0.97 29.02 16.65
C SER A 281 1.19 27.54 16.27
N ALA A 282 0.39 26.65 16.87
CA ALA A 282 0.46 25.20 16.57
C ALA A 282 0.16 24.88 15.09
N GLU A 283 -0.72 25.68 14.48
CA GLU A 283 -1.15 25.55 13.09
C GLU A 283 -0.04 25.99 12.13
N GLU A 284 0.52 27.19 12.31
CA GLU A 284 1.63 27.72 11.49
C GLU A 284 2.87 26.82 11.55
N TRP A 285 3.18 26.23 12.71
CA TRP A 285 4.30 25.30 12.82
C TRP A 285 4.04 23.97 12.09
N MET A 286 2.80 23.47 12.12
CA MET A 286 2.41 22.27 11.39
C MET A 286 2.43 22.52 9.88
N GLU A 287 1.95 23.68 9.43
CA GLU A 287 2.08 24.13 8.04
C GLU A 287 3.56 24.16 7.64
N ARG A 288 4.46 24.75 8.44
CA ARG A 288 5.91 24.76 8.14
C ARG A 288 6.56 23.38 8.01
N ILE A 289 6.12 22.40 8.80
CA ILE A 289 6.58 21.00 8.67
C ILE A 289 6.15 20.40 7.34
N GLU A 290 4.94 20.71 6.89
CA GLU A 290 4.42 20.30 5.59
C GLU A 290 5.05 21.13 4.45
N GLU A 291 5.42 22.38 4.74
CA GLU A 291 5.83 23.41 3.77
C GLU A 291 7.34 23.50 3.51
N SER A 292 8.25 23.00 4.36
CA SER A 292 9.69 23.24 4.12
C SER A 292 10.18 22.73 2.75
N VAL A 293 9.60 21.62 2.28
CA VAL A 293 9.81 21.09 0.92
C VAL A 293 8.82 21.69 -0.09
N ALA A 294 7.61 22.07 0.35
CA ALA A 294 6.63 22.72 -0.52
C ALA A 294 7.10 24.11 -0.99
N VAL A 295 7.78 24.88 -0.14
CA VAL A 295 8.36 26.20 -0.45
C VAL A 295 9.51 26.06 -1.43
N GLU A 296 10.37 25.05 -1.26
CA GLU A 296 11.44 24.76 -2.23
C GLU A 296 10.88 24.29 -3.58
N ILE A 297 9.83 23.47 -3.56
CA ILE A 297 9.08 23.07 -4.76
C ILE A 297 8.36 24.26 -5.37
N ASP A 298 7.76 25.16 -4.60
CA ASP A 298 7.07 26.34 -5.13
C ASP A 298 8.05 27.37 -5.70
N ALA A 299 9.27 27.46 -5.15
CA ALA A 299 10.34 28.28 -5.70
C ALA A 299 10.94 27.68 -6.98
N SER A 300 11.19 26.37 -7.01
CA SER A 300 11.94 25.71 -8.10
C SER A 300 11.03 25.09 -9.19
N HIS A 301 9.78 24.79 -8.84
CA HIS A 301 8.76 24.14 -9.68
C HIS A 301 7.37 24.81 -9.53
N PRO A 302 7.24 26.15 -9.68
CA PRO A 302 6.00 26.90 -9.44
C PRO A 302 4.82 26.46 -10.32
N TYR A 303 5.10 25.84 -11.47
CA TYR A 303 4.11 25.34 -12.42
C TYR A 303 3.32 24.12 -11.91
N LEU A 304 3.72 23.49 -10.81
CA LEU A 304 3.04 22.30 -10.26
C LEU A 304 1.85 22.63 -9.36
N GLY A 305 1.46 23.90 -9.19
CA GLY A 305 0.48 24.34 -8.19
C GLY A 305 -0.87 23.59 -8.21
N GLN A 306 -1.34 23.16 -9.39
CA GLN A 306 -2.59 22.41 -9.51
C GLN A 306 -2.41 20.88 -9.44
N GLN A 307 -1.18 20.37 -9.44
CA GLN A 307 -0.85 18.94 -9.54
C GLN A 307 -0.38 18.34 -8.21
N GLN A 308 -1.31 18.23 -7.26
CA GLN A 308 -1.03 17.78 -5.88
C GLN A 308 -0.35 16.41 -5.78
N LEU A 309 -0.73 15.46 -6.64
CA LEU A 309 -0.13 14.11 -6.63
C LEU A 309 1.34 14.15 -7.08
N ILE A 310 1.66 14.95 -8.11
CA ILE A 310 3.04 15.12 -8.60
C ILE A 310 3.87 15.85 -7.54
N ARG A 311 3.32 16.91 -6.92
CA ARG A 311 3.97 17.63 -5.81
C ARG A 311 4.30 16.69 -4.64
N HIS A 312 3.38 15.80 -4.27
CA HIS A 312 3.58 14.85 -3.18
C HIS A 312 4.77 13.91 -3.43
N HIS A 313 4.81 13.25 -4.59
CA HIS A 313 5.91 12.33 -4.92
C HIS A 313 7.24 13.06 -5.17
N LEU A 314 7.20 14.26 -5.76
CA LEU A 314 8.40 15.08 -5.93
C LEU A 314 9.02 15.45 -4.58
N ALA A 315 8.19 15.87 -3.61
CA ALA A 315 8.66 16.22 -2.27
C ALA A 315 9.33 15.03 -1.58
N ARG A 316 8.73 13.84 -1.67
CA ARG A 316 9.30 12.62 -1.09
C ARG A 316 10.61 12.23 -1.78
N LEU A 317 10.65 12.31 -3.11
CA LEU A 317 11.83 11.98 -3.89
C LEU A 317 13.01 12.91 -3.57
N LEU A 318 12.79 14.23 -3.52
CA LEU A 318 13.85 15.20 -3.20
C LEU A 318 14.45 14.96 -1.81
N ARG A 319 13.61 14.71 -0.80
CA ARG A 319 14.08 14.37 0.56
C ARG A 319 14.93 13.10 0.59
N LEU A 320 14.50 12.07 -0.13
CA LEU A 320 15.26 10.83 -0.22
C LEU A 320 16.60 11.03 -0.94
N THR A 321 16.61 11.80 -2.03
CA THR A 321 17.83 12.11 -2.80
C THR A 321 18.85 12.84 -1.92
N GLU A 322 18.45 13.93 -1.25
CA GLU A 322 19.34 14.70 -0.37
C GLU A 322 19.93 13.82 0.75
N ARG A 323 19.10 12.94 1.33
CA ARG A 323 19.53 12.04 2.40
C ARG A 323 20.56 11.01 1.91
N VAL A 324 20.31 10.38 0.77
CA VAL A 324 21.22 9.40 0.17
C VAL A 324 22.54 10.08 -0.22
N GLU A 325 22.49 11.32 -0.72
CA GLU A 325 23.67 12.13 -1.04
C GLU A 325 24.49 12.50 0.21
N GLY A 326 23.84 12.86 1.31
CA GLY A 326 24.49 13.26 2.57
C GLY A 326 25.11 12.12 3.39
N GLN A 327 24.74 10.86 3.13
CA GLN A 327 25.25 9.71 3.87
C GLN A 327 26.52 9.11 3.24
N LYS A 328 27.48 8.70 4.08
CA LYS A 328 28.71 7.97 3.64
C LYS A 328 28.46 6.50 3.28
N ARG A 329 27.38 5.90 3.81
CA ARG A 329 26.94 4.53 3.52
C ARG A 329 25.42 4.54 3.47
N SER A 330 24.86 4.03 2.39
CA SER A 330 23.40 3.95 2.20
C SER A 330 22.95 2.50 2.29
N HIS A 331 21.81 2.27 2.91
CA HIS A 331 21.25 0.93 3.08
C HIS A 331 20.43 0.50 1.85
N PRO A 332 20.39 -0.80 1.49
CA PRO A 332 19.60 -1.30 0.34
C PRO A 332 18.11 -0.93 0.41
N GLU A 333 17.53 -0.90 1.62
CA GLU A 333 16.14 -0.49 1.84
C GLU A 333 15.88 0.97 1.42
N GLU A 334 16.88 1.84 1.60
CA GLU A 334 16.79 3.25 1.24
C GLU A 334 16.87 3.43 -0.27
N MET A 335 17.67 2.61 -0.96
CA MET A 335 17.70 2.58 -2.43
C MET A 335 16.36 2.05 -2.98
N GLY A 336 15.79 1.03 -2.34
CA GLY A 336 14.46 0.53 -2.68
C GLY A 336 13.38 1.60 -2.51
N ALA A 337 13.40 2.35 -1.40
CA ALA A 337 12.49 3.46 -1.14
C ALA A 337 12.66 4.59 -2.17
N LEU A 338 13.91 5.00 -2.44
CA LEU A 338 14.24 6.00 -3.46
C LEU A 338 13.68 5.60 -4.83
N MET A 339 13.81 4.31 -5.19
CA MET A 339 13.35 3.82 -6.47
C MET A 339 11.85 3.63 -6.58
N ASN A 340 11.19 3.31 -5.48
CA ASN A 340 9.73 3.31 -5.43
C ASN A 340 9.16 4.72 -5.60
N GLU A 341 9.73 5.73 -4.95
CA GLU A 341 9.27 7.12 -5.10
C GLU A 341 9.59 7.70 -6.48
N ALA A 342 10.75 7.39 -7.06
CA ALA A 342 11.08 7.80 -8.43
C ALA A 342 10.08 7.22 -9.45
N ALA A 343 9.72 5.94 -9.31
CA ALA A 343 8.69 5.33 -10.15
C ALA A 343 7.31 5.96 -9.90
N SER A 344 6.96 6.24 -8.64
CA SER A 344 5.66 6.85 -8.28
C SER A 344 5.52 8.27 -8.83
N LEU A 345 6.60 9.06 -8.86
CA LEU A 345 6.62 10.37 -9.52
C LEU A 345 6.33 10.25 -11.01
N LEU A 346 7.00 9.33 -11.71
CA LEU A 346 6.77 9.09 -13.14
C LEU A 346 5.34 8.60 -13.42
N GLU A 347 4.83 7.69 -12.59
CA GLU A 347 3.45 7.22 -12.67
C GLU A 347 2.46 8.37 -12.50
N ALA A 348 2.67 9.26 -11.52
CA ALA A 348 1.82 10.44 -11.30
C ALA A 348 1.78 11.37 -12.53
N VAL A 349 2.92 11.58 -13.20
CA VAL A 349 2.99 12.37 -14.45
C VAL A 349 2.25 11.65 -15.59
N LEU A 350 2.41 10.33 -15.74
CA LEU A 350 1.68 9.56 -16.76
C LEU A 350 0.17 9.57 -16.52
N GLN A 351 -0.27 9.44 -15.27
CA GLN A 351 -1.69 9.59 -14.90
C GLN A 351 -2.20 10.97 -15.29
N TRP A 352 -1.44 12.03 -15.01
CA TRP A 352 -1.81 13.38 -15.40
C TRP A 352 -1.89 13.57 -16.92
N LEU A 353 -0.96 13.01 -17.69
CA LEU A 353 -1.02 13.01 -19.17
C LEU A 353 -2.30 12.31 -19.67
N LEU A 354 -2.62 11.15 -19.11
CA LEU A 354 -3.85 10.43 -19.48
C LEU A 354 -5.11 11.23 -19.10
N ARG A 355 -5.15 11.89 -17.94
CA ARG A 355 -6.31 12.71 -17.54
C ARG A 355 -6.62 13.84 -18.50
N ASN A 356 -5.59 14.50 -19.01
CA ASN A 356 -5.74 15.74 -19.76
C ASN A 356 -5.82 15.54 -21.28
N TRP A 357 -5.28 14.44 -21.81
CA TRP A 357 -5.24 14.19 -23.25
C TRP A 357 -5.94 12.91 -23.70
N THR A 358 -6.73 12.27 -22.82
CA THR A 358 -7.51 11.09 -23.19
C THR A 358 -8.49 11.39 -24.33
N GLY A 359 -8.29 10.71 -25.46
CA GLY A 359 -9.23 10.65 -26.58
C GLY A 359 -10.16 9.44 -26.48
N SER A 360 -10.90 9.18 -27.56
CA SER A 360 -11.65 7.93 -27.69
C SER A 360 -10.69 6.75 -27.64
N ALA A 361 -10.92 5.80 -26.72
CA ALA A 361 -10.10 4.60 -26.62
C ALA A 361 -10.06 3.88 -27.98
N PRO A 362 -8.93 3.26 -28.37
CA PRO A 362 -8.86 2.48 -29.59
C PRO A 362 -9.98 1.45 -29.63
N ALA A 363 -10.60 1.27 -30.79
CA ALA A 363 -11.66 0.29 -31.01
C ALA A 363 -11.06 -1.14 -31.02
N TRP A 364 -10.62 -1.61 -29.86
CA TRP A 364 -10.09 -2.95 -29.70
C TRP A 364 -11.21 -3.99 -29.63
N PRO A 365 -10.98 -5.20 -30.18
CA PRO A 365 -11.93 -6.29 -30.07
C PRO A 365 -12.41 -6.50 -28.63
N LYS A 366 -13.71 -6.75 -28.48
CA LYS A 366 -14.28 -7.15 -27.20
C LYS A 366 -13.83 -8.59 -26.94
N ASN A 367 -12.99 -8.78 -25.92
CA ASN A 367 -12.61 -10.07 -25.32
C ASN A 367 -11.48 -10.88 -26.00
N THR A 368 -10.37 -10.25 -26.38
CA THR A 368 -9.13 -11.00 -26.63
C THR A 368 -7.92 -10.17 -26.22
N ASN A 369 -7.11 -10.70 -25.29
CA ASN A 369 -5.75 -10.18 -25.08
C ASN A 369 -4.92 -10.52 -26.32
N TRP A 370 -4.00 -9.62 -26.67
CA TRP A 370 -3.07 -9.88 -27.75
C TRP A 370 -2.00 -10.91 -27.35
N SER A 371 -1.45 -11.62 -28.33
CA SER A 371 -0.20 -12.34 -28.16
C SER A 371 0.97 -11.36 -28.02
N ARG A 372 2.12 -11.83 -27.51
CA ARG A 372 3.32 -10.98 -27.42
C ARG A 372 3.79 -10.47 -28.80
N GLN A 373 3.60 -11.26 -29.86
CA GLN A 373 3.96 -10.85 -31.22
C GLN A 373 3.02 -9.76 -31.75
N GLU A 374 1.71 -9.92 -31.52
CA GLU A 374 0.71 -8.90 -31.85
C GLU A 374 0.96 -7.59 -31.08
N ALA A 375 1.27 -7.69 -29.79
CA ALA A 375 1.65 -6.54 -28.96
C ALA A 375 2.85 -5.79 -29.54
N LYS A 376 3.89 -6.51 -29.96
CA LYS A 376 5.06 -5.90 -30.61
C LYS A 376 4.70 -5.20 -31.90
N ALA A 377 3.90 -5.84 -32.76
CA ALA A 377 3.50 -5.26 -34.04
C ALA A 377 2.71 -3.96 -33.86
N GLU A 378 1.75 -3.96 -32.93
CA GLU A 378 0.91 -2.79 -32.64
C GLU A 378 1.71 -1.65 -31.98
N LEU A 379 2.57 -1.97 -31.01
CA LEU A 379 3.41 -0.96 -30.34
C LEU A 379 4.48 -0.37 -31.29
N ALA A 380 5.04 -1.19 -32.18
CA ALA A 380 6.01 -0.72 -33.18
C ALA A 380 5.36 0.15 -34.28
N ALA A 381 4.06 0.02 -34.50
CA ALA A 381 3.32 0.83 -35.46
C ALA A 381 2.99 2.23 -34.93
N LEU A 382 3.12 2.48 -33.62
CA LEU A 382 2.89 3.80 -33.04
C LEU A 382 3.92 4.81 -33.56
N GLN A 383 3.51 6.08 -33.59
CA GLN A 383 4.37 7.20 -33.95
C GLN A 383 4.22 8.32 -32.94
N ILE A 384 5.36 8.81 -32.44
CA ILE A 384 5.44 9.92 -31.49
C ILE A 384 6.37 10.97 -32.11
N GLY A 385 5.88 12.19 -32.30
CA GLY A 385 6.64 13.26 -32.96
C GLY A 385 7.09 12.93 -34.38
N GLY A 386 6.41 12.01 -35.07
CA GLY A 386 6.79 11.53 -36.41
C GLY A 386 7.95 10.52 -36.44
N ALA A 387 8.48 10.14 -35.27
CA ALA A 387 9.52 9.13 -35.15
C ALA A 387 8.91 7.74 -34.88
N ALA A 388 9.59 6.71 -35.39
CA ALA A 388 9.31 5.32 -35.05
C ALA A 388 9.71 5.02 -33.61
N ILE A 389 9.02 4.06 -32.98
CA ILE A 389 9.31 3.66 -31.60
C ILE A 389 10.55 2.75 -31.56
N ASP A 390 11.40 3.00 -30.57
CA ASP A 390 12.58 2.20 -30.27
C ASP A 390 12.21 0.72 -30.00
N SER A 391 12.99 -0.21 -30.58
CA SER A 391 12.72 -1.64 -30.48
C SER A 391 12.84 -2.20 -29.07
N ASP A 392 13.72 -1.65 -28.23
CA ASP A 392 13.90 -2.07 -26.85
C ASP A 392 12.72 -1.62 -25.99
N LEU A 393 12.19 -0.42 -26.26
CA LEU A 393 10.94 0.03 -25.65
C LEU A 393 9.76 -0.87 -26.03
N VAL A 394 9.62 -1.21 -27.32
CA VAL A 394 8.60 -2.16 -27.79
C VAL A 394 8.74 -3.51 -27.08
N ASN A 395 9.96 -4.04 -26.97
CA ASN A 395 10.24 -5.31 -26.30
C ASN A 395 9.90 -5.26 -24.80
N ALA A 396 10.19 -4.14 -24.13
CA ALA A 396 9.91 -3.94 -22.71
C ALA A 396 8.41 -3.81 -22.41
N LEU A 397 7.63 -3.22 -23.32
CA LEU A 397 6.19 -3.00 -23.18
C LEU A 397 5.33 -4.15 -23.71
N ALA A 398 5.84 -4.99 -24.61
CA ALA A 398 5.10 -6.13 -25.19
C ALA A 398 4.63 -7.18 -24.16
N GLY A 399 5.13 -7.13 -22.92
CA GLY A 399 4.62 -7.96 -21.82
C GLY A 399 3.33 -7.45 -21.18
N GLN A 400 2.87 -6.23 -21.51
CA GLN A 400 1.63 -5.67 -20.98
C GLN A 400 0.43 -6.22 -21.76
N SER A 401 -0.59 -6.69 -21.05
CA SER A 401 -1.83 -7.17 -21.68
C SER A 401 -2.71 -6.00 -22.11
N ARG A 402 -3.57 -6.22 -23.13
CA ARG A 402 -4.60 -5.24 -23.51
C ARG A 402 -5.53 -4.90 -22.35
N SER A 403 -5.82 -5.85 -21.45
CA SER A 403 -6.63 -5.59 -20.26
C SER A 403 -5.99 -4.56 -19.32
N VAL A 404 -4.66 -4.66 -19.08
CA VAL A 404 -3.91 -3.70 -18.27
C VAL A 404 -3.92 -2.32 -18.92
N ILE A 405 -3.70 -2.23 -20.23
CA ILE A 405 -3.72 -0.95 -20.94
C ILE A 405 -5.13 -0.33 -20.94
N LYS A 406 -6.19 -1.13 -21.14
CA LYS A 406 -7.58 -0.68 -21.01
C LYS A 406 -7.89 -0.18 -19.60
N ALA A 407 -7.39 -0.86 -18.57
CA ALA A 407 -7.54 -0.42 -17.18
C ALA A 407 -6.81 0.91 -16.94
N ALA A 408 -5.58 1.05 -17.44
CA ALA A 408 -4.81 2.29 -17.35
C ALA A 408 -5.55 3.48 -17.98
N LEU A 409 -6.18 3.29 -19.15
CA LEU A 409 -7.00 4.32 -19.80
C LEU A 409 -8.28 4.69 -19.04
N ARG A 410 -8.79 3.80 -18.18
CA ARG A 410 -10.07 4.01 -17.45
C ARG A 410 -9.88 4.52 -16.04
N SER A 411 -9.07 3.83 -15.24
CA SER A 411 -8.86 4.12 -13.82
C SER A 411 -7.53 4.78 -13.53
N MET A 412 -6.56 4.67 -14.45
CA MET A 412 -5.18 5.18 -14.29
C MET A 412 -4.45 4.64 -13.06
N ASP A 413 -4.95 3.54 -12.50
CA ASP A 413 -4.39 2.85 -11.32
C ASP A 413 -3.68 1.58 -11.76
N GLN A 414 -2.66 1.75 -12.62
CA GLN A 414 -1.87 0.64 -13.16
C GLN A 414 -0.37 0.93 -13.01
N PRO A 415 0.49 -0.11 -13.00
CA PRO A 415 1.94 0.08 -12.92
C PRO A 415 2.49 0.88 -14.10
N LEU A 416 3.65 1.52 -13.90
CA LEU A 416 4.34 2.39 -14.86
C LEU A 416 4.31 1.91 -16.31
N LYS A 417 4.68 0.64 -16.58
CA LYS A 417 4.70 0.10 -17.95
C LYS A 417 3.31 0.08 -18.62
N GLY A 418 2.26 -0.18 -17.84
CA GLY A 418 0.87 -0.13 -18.32
C GLY A 418 0.42 1.31 -18.62
N LEU A 419 0.73 2.25 -17.73
CA LEU A 419 0.45 3.67 -17.92
C LEU A 419 1.23 4.24 -19.11
N LEU A 420 2.50 3.85 -19.28
CA LEU A 420 3.35 4.29 -20.38
C LEU A 420 2.80 3.80 -21.73
N ALA A 421 2.47 2.51 -21.84
CA ALA A 421 1.86 1.96 -23.05
C ALA A 421 0.53 2.66 -23.40
N ALA A 422 -0.33 2.90 -22.40
CA ALA A 422 -1.56 3.66 -22.58
C ALA A 422 -1.30 5.09 -23.08
N THR A 423 -0.32 5.77 -22.49
CA THR A 423 0.04 7.15 -22.83
C THR A 423 0.59 7.23 -24.26
N MET A 424 1.40 6.27 -24.69
CA MET A 424 1.92 6.21 -26.07
C MET A 424 0.81 6.03 -27.10
N ILE A 425 -0.19 5.20 -26.80
CA ILE A 425 -1.36 5.01 -27.66
C ILE A 425 -2.20 6.28 -27.76
N VAL A 426 -2.40 6.96 -26.63
CA VAL A 426 -3.12 8.25 -26.60
C VAL A 426 -2.34 9.32 -27.37
N ALA A 427 -1.02 9.37 -27.21
CA ALA A 427 -0.16 10.29 -27.94
C ALA A 427 -0.28 10.07 -29.45
N HIS A 428 -0.14 8.82 -29.91
CA HIS A 428 -0.24 8.49 -31.34
C HIS A 428 -1.56 8.94 -31.98
N GLY A 429 -2.67 8.84 -31.25
CA GLY A 429 -3.99 9.26 -31.73
C GLY A 429 -4.31 10.75 -31.53
N ASN A 430 -3.42 11.54 -30.93
CA ASN A 430 -3.66 12.93 -30.58
C ASN A 430 -2.44 13.80 -30.89
N ASP A 431 -2.46 14.47 -32.05
CA ASP A 431 -1.37 15.34 -32.52
C ASP A 431 -1.03 16.50 -31.55
N LYS A 432 -1.94 16.85 -30.64
CA LYS A 432 -1.73 17.90 -29.62
C LYS A 432 -1.15 17.35 -28.31
N HIS A 433 -0.83 16.06 -28.25
CA HIS A 433 -0.28 15.46 -27.04
C HIS A 433 1.15 15.98 -26.78
N PRO A 434 1.53 16.29 -25.52
CA PRO A 434 2.83 16.90 -25.19
C PRO A 434 4.05 16.13 -25.73
N TYR A 435 3.93 14.81 -25.89
CA TYR A 435 4.99 13.97 -26.45
C TYR A 435 5.45 14.39 -27.86
N HIS A 436 4.56 14.92 -28.69
CA HIS A 436 4.92 15.38 -30.03
C HIS A 436 5.77 16.65 -29.99
N GLU A 437 5.55 17.51 -29.00
CA GLU A 437 6.28 18.75 -28.84
C GLU A 437 7.63 18.56 -28.14
N VAL A 438 7.68 17.69 -27.13
CA VAL A 438 8.93 17.36 -26.42
C VAL A 438 9.89 16.59 -27.34
N GLY A 439 9.38 15.72 -28.20
CA GLY A 439 10.16 14.93 -29.14
C GLY A 439 10.71 13.62 -28.54
N ALA A 440 10.89 12.61 -29.39
CA ALA A 440 11.25 11.25 -28.96
C ALA A 440 12.59 11.18 -28.20
N ASP A 441 13.60 11.94 -28.64
CA ASP A 441 14.94 11.94 -28.04
C ASP A 441 14.94 12.48 -26.60
N ALA A 442 14.20 13.57 -26.36
CA ALA A 442 14.11 14.18 -25.04
C ALA A 442 13.25 13.35 -24.08
N LEU A 443 12.23 12.65 -24.59
CA LEU A 443 11.36 11.78 -23.78
C LEU A 443 12.10 10.58 -23.17
N GLN A 444 13.20 10.11 -23.78
CA GLN A 444 14.01 8.98 -23.28
C GLN A 444 13.16 7.81 -22.75
N LEU A 445 12.10 7.42 -23.47
CA LEU A 445 11.07 6.49 -22.98
C LEU A 445 11.62 5.11 -22.59
N VAL A 446 12.72 4.67 -23.22
CA VAL A 446 13.45 3.44 -22.85
C VAL A 446 13.90 3.51 -21.39
N ARG A 447 14.45 4.64 -20.95
CA ARG A 447 15.01 4.85 -19.61
C ARG A 447 13.97 4.79 -18.50
N LEU A 448 12.70 5.09 -18.81
CA LEU A 448 11.56 4.87 -17.89
C LEU A 448 11.37 3.38 -17.58
N THR A 449 11.53 2.52 -18.60
CA THR A 449 11.42 1.07 -18.43
C THR A 449 12.64 0.47 -17.74
N GLU A 450 13.83 1.02 -17.97
CA GLU A 450 15.07 0.65 -17.28
C GLU A 450 14.97 0.92 -15.77
N LEU A 451 14.50 2.11 -15.39
CA LEU A 451 14.24 2.46 -13.98
C LEU A 451 13.31 1.45 -13.31
N THR A 452 12.23 1.04 -14.00
CA THR A 452 11.28 0.06 -13.47
C THR A 452 11.93 -1.32 -13.31
N ASN A 453 12.76 -1.73 -14.26
CA ASN A 453 13.50 -2.99 -14.19
C ASN A 453 14.49 -2.98 -13.03
N TYR A 454 15.22 -1.87 -12.87
CA TYR A 454 16.17 -1.65 -11.78
C TYR A 454 15.46 -1.68 -10.41
N ARG A 455 14.33 -0.97 -10.27
CA ARG A 455 13.48 -1.02 -9.07
C ARG A 455 13.08 -2.45 -8.70
N ASN A 456 12.60 -3.23 -9.68
CA ASN A 456 12.19 -4.62 -9.44
C ASN A 456 13.38 -5.51 -9.04
N LYS A 457 14.56 -5.22 -9.58
CA LYS A 457 15.82 -5.92 -9.28
C LYS A 457 16.33 -5.62 -7.86
N VAL A 458 16.23 -4.37 -7.42
CA VAL A 458 16.65 -3.88 -6.10
C VAL A 458 15.63 -4.20 -5.00
N GLY A 459 14.33 -4.18 -5.32
CA GLY A 459 13.26 -4.48 -4.37
C GLY A 459 12.96 -5.97 -4.15
N GLY A 460 13.55 -6.86 -4.93
CA GLY A 460 13.36 -8.31 -4.81
C GLY A 460 14.36 -8.95 -3.85
N HIS A 461 13.88 -9.48 -2.71
CA HIS A 461 14.70 -10.19 -1.71
C HIS A 461 15.48 -11.42 -2.24
N ALA A 462 15.19 -11.87 -3.47
CA ALA A 462 15.78 -13.06 -4.08
C ALA A 462 16.91 -12.78 -5.09
N SER A 463 17.20 -11.53 -5.44
CA SER A 463 18.15 -11.24 -6.54
C SER A 463 19.63 -11.32 -6.13
N GLY A 464 19.94 -11.27 -4.81
CA GLY A 464 21.31 -11.32 -4.29
C GLY A 464 22.22 -10.18 -4.74
N GLN A 465 21.70 -9.20 -5.51
CA GLN A 465 22.47 -8.07 -6.03
C GLN A 465 22.25 -6.84 -5.16
N GLN A 466 23.36 -6.23 -4.74
CA GLN A 466 23.36 -5.04 -3.91
C GLN A 466 22.97 -3.83 -4.78
N ALA A 467 22.06 -3.00 -4.29
CA ALA A 467 21.67 -1.76 -4.95
C ALA A 467 22.86 -0.81 -5.03
N ASP A 468 23.14 -0.31 -6.23
CA ASP A 468 24.18 0.69 -6.47
C ASP A 468 23.65 2.09 -6.16
N ARG A 469 24.38 2.82 -5.31
CA ARG A 469 23.97 4.14 -4.84
C ARG A 469 23.95 5.17 -5.97
N ASP A 470 24.95 5.14 -6.83
CA ASP A 470 25.12 6.17 -7.85
C ASP A 470 24.11 5.95 -8.98
N GLU A 471 23.85 4.69 -9.36
CA GLU A 471 22.79 4.32 -10.31
C GLU A 471 21.39 4.69 -9.79
N ALA A 472 21.10 4.45 -8.50
CA ALA A 472 19.81 4.82 -7.91
C ALA A 472 19.60 6.35 -7.85
N LEU A 473 20.64 7.11 -7.50
CA LEU A 473 20.61 8.58 -7.54
C LEU A 473 20.45 9.11 -8.96
N GLU A 474 21.11 8.48 -9.94
CA GLU A 474 20.97 8.86 -11.34
C GLU A 474 19.51 8.69 -11.83
N HIS A 475 18.89 7.56 -11.52
CA HIS A 475 17.48 7.33 -11.85
C HIS A 475 16.53 8.29 -11.12
N ALA A 476 16.81 8.64 -9.85
CA ALA A 476 16.02 9.63 -9.12
C ALA A 476 16.09 11.02 -9.79
N ARG A 477 17.30 11.47 -10.14
CA ARG A 477 17.51 12.74 -10.86
C ARG A 477 16.85 12.71 -12.23
N PHE A 478 16.92 11.59 -12.94
CA PHE A 478 16.21 11.40 -14.21
C PHE A 478 14.70 11.58 -14.06
N ALA A 479 14.08 11.00 -13.02
CA ALA A 479 12.64 11.14 -12.81
C ALA A 479 12.21 12.60 -12.62
N VAL A 480 12.99 13.40 -11.87
CA VAL A 480 12.75 14.84 -11.69
C VAL A 480 12.91 15.60 -13.02
N GLN A 481 13.99 15.33 -13.77
CA GLN A 481 14.24 15.96 -15.07
C GLN A 481 13.15 15.64 -16.09
N TRP A 482 12.71 14.37 -16.13
CA TRP A 482 11.67 13.91 -17.04
C TRP A 482 10.32 14.54 -16.72
N MET A 483 9.96 14.62 -15.44
CA MET A 483 8.75 15.34 -15.00
C MET A 483 8.77 16.80 -15.46
N ALA A 484 9.92 17.47 -15.39
CA ALA A 484 10.10 18.87 -15.77
C ALA A 484 10.02 19.13 -17.30
N LEU A 485 10.09 18.09 -18.14
CA LEU A 485 9.87 18.22 -19.60
C LEU A 485 8.48 18.80 -19.91
N PHE A 486 7.50 18.53 -19.03
CA PHE A 486 6.12 18.94 -19.21
C PHE A 486 5.79 20.28 -18.53
N LYS A 487 6.79 21.04 -18.05
CA LYS A 487 6.60 22.29 -17.29
C LYS A 487 5.68 23.33 -17.92
N ARG A 488 5.59 23.36 -19.26
CA ARG A 488 4.76 24.32 -20.02
C ARG A 488 3.29 23.88 -20.12
N PHE A 489 3.02 22.62 -19.80
CA PHE A 489 1.73 21.98 -19.98
C PHE A 489 0.98 21.76 -18.66
N TYR A 490 1.67 21.75 -17.52
CA TYR A 490 1.06 21.84 -16.19
C TYR A 490 0.38 23.20 -16.01
#